data_AF-A0A0J6WEC4-F1
#
_entry.id   AF-A0A0J6WEC4-F1
#
_cell.length_a   1.000
_cell.length_b   1.000
_cell.length_c   1.000
_cell.angle_alpha   90.00
_cell.angle_beta   90.00
_cell.angle_gamma   90.00
#
_symmetry.space_group_name_H-M   'P 1'
#
loop_
_entity.id
_entity.type
_entity.pdbx_description
1 polymer ?
#
loop_
_entity_poly.entity_id
_entity_poly.type
_entity_poly.pdbx_seq_one_letter_code
_entity_poly.pdbx_strand_id
1 'polypeptide(L)'
;MGLFKKAKEAAQQGMVHVHGAGPVDPAVFGGPSTRSVAADDPIWEPINGVSLQDYASLARDAQARGVTDEAGMIALASERGWNPADTKAALDGWVQRMGESMAVGQQFRKLLGY
;
A
#
# COMPACT_ATOMS: atom_id res chain seq x y z
N MET A 1 -2.05 -18.58 21.88
CA MET A 1 -0.82 -17.82 22.19
C MET A 1 0.23 -18.16 21.13
N GLY A 2 0.46 -17.36 20.09
CA GLY A 2 1.60 -16.44 20.13
C GLY A 2 2.07 -15.98 18.73
N LEU A 3 1.15 -15.73 17.78
CA LEU A 3 1.48 -15.19 16.44
C LEU A 3 2.10 -13.78 16.50
N PHE A 4 1.89 -13.06 17.60
CA PHE A 4 2.47 -11.74 17.86
C PHE A 4 3.96 -11.77 18.26
N LYS A 5 4.54 -12.94 18.56
CA LYS A 5 5.95 -13.04 18.95
C LYS A 5 6.89 -13.10 17.73
N LYS A 6 6.46 -13.77 16.65
CA LYS A 6 7.27 -13.94 15.43
C LYS A 6 7.41 -12.64 14.62
N ALA A 7 6.41 -11.76 14.66
CA ALA A 7 6.51 -10.43 14.04
C ALA A 7 7.47 -9.49 14.78
N LYS A 8 7.60 -9.64 16.11
CA LYS A 8 8.54 -8.85 16.91
C LYS A 8 9.99 -9.30 16.74
N GLU A 9 10.22 -10.61 16.56
CA GLU A 9 11.57 -11.16 16.33
C GLU A 9 12.10 -10.83 14.92
N ALA A 10 11.24 -10.76 13.90
CA ALA A 10 11.65 -10.34 12.55
C ALA A 10 12.03 -8.85 12.46
N ALA A 11 11.44 -8.00 13.32
CA ALA A 11 11.78 -6.58 13.38
C ALA A 11 13.11 -6.29 14.12
N GLN A 12 13.64 -7.23 14.92
CA GLN A 12 14.85 -7.03 15.72
C GLN A 12 16.15 -7.52 15.06
N GLN A 13 16.09 -8.24 13.94
CA GLN A 13 17.29 -8.82 13.30
C GLN A 13 17.79 -8.05 12.06
N GLY A 14 17.40 -6.78 11.90
CA GLY A 14 17.84 -5.90 10.80
C GLY A 14 18.99 -4.95 11.15
N MET A 15 19.64 -5.10 12.31
CA MET A 15 20.70 -4.21 12.77
C MET A 15 22.08 -4.81 12.46
N VAL A 16 22.40 -5.00 11.18
CA VAL A 16 23.78 -5.31 10.78
C VAL A 16 24.45 -3.99 10.38
N HIS A 17 25.09 -3.35 11.36
CA HIS A 17 26.03 -2.26 11.11
C HIS A 17 27.20 -2.81 10.29
N VAL A 18 27.14 -2.65 8.96
CA VAL A 18 28.32 -2.80 8.11
C VAL A 18 29.06 -1.46 8.11
N HIS A 19 30.18 -1.45 8.82
CA HIS A 19 31.19 -0.41 8.75
C HIS A 19 31.71 -0.31 7.31
N GLY A 20 31.39 0.79 6.63
CA GLY A 20 32.15 1.24 5.45
C GLY A 20 31.77 0.61 4.10
N ALA A 21 30.55 0.85 3.62
CA ALA A 21 30.20 0.99 2.20
C ALA A 21 28.72 1.41 2.15
N GLY A 22 28.33 2.28 1.22
CA GLY A 22 26.97 2.84 1.14
C GLY A 22 25.85 1.78 1.08
N PRO A 23 24.59 2.18 1.34
CA PRO A 23 23.47 1.25 1.50
C PRO A 23 23.29 0.38 0.26
N VAL A 24 23.65 -0.91 0.38
CA VAL A 24 23.44 -1.91 -0.67
C VAL A 24 21.98 -2.31 -0.65
N ASP A 25 21.35 -2.06 -1.80
CA ASP A 25 19.95 -2.31 -2.08
C ASP A 25 19.64 -3.82 -2.16
N PRO A 26 18.73 -4.37 -1.33
CA PRO A 26 18.42 -5.80 -1.31
C PRO A 26 17.62 -6.31 -2.52
N ALA A 27 17.27 -5.45 -3.50
CA ALA A 27 16.62 -5.89 -4.74
C ALA A 27 17.54 -6.70 -5.65
N VAL A 28 18.86 -6.71 -5.40
CA VAL A 28 19.83 -7.49 -6.18
C VAL A 28 19.70 -9.01 -5.94
N PHE A 29 19.05 -9.45 -4.87
CA PHE A 29 19.03 -10.86 -4.44
C PHE A 29 17.62 -11.50 -4.36
N GLY A 30 16.61 -10.89 -4.97
CA GLY A 30 15.26 -11.50 -5.07
C GLY A 30 14.47 -11.56 -3.75
N GLY A 31 14.78 -10.68 -2.78
CA GLY A 31 13.93 -10.40 -1.62
C GLY A 31 12.98 -9.24 -1.89
N PRO A 32 11.88 -9.08 -1.11
CA PRO A 32 11.01 -7.92 -1.26
C PRO A 32 11.83 -6.65 -1.08
N SER A 33 11.83 -5.81 -2.11
CA SER A 33 12.62 -4.59 -2.14
C SER A 33 12.33 -3.74 -0.90
N THR A 34 13.35 -3.50 -0.07
CA THR A 34 13.34 -2.38 0.90
C THR A 34 13.59 -1.04 0.19
N ARG A 35 13.49 -1.00 -1.14
CA ARG A 35 13.61 0.22 -1.93
C ARG A 35 12.60 1.21 -1.40
N SER A 36 13.13 2.29 -0.83
CA SER A 36 12.37 3.49 -0.62
C SER A 36 11.85 3.90 -1.99
N VAL A 37 10.55 3.72 -2.21
CA VAL A 37 9.91 4.19 -3.43
C VAL A 37 10.08 5.70 -3.43
N ALA A 38 10.73 6.23 -4.47
CA ALA A 38 10.94 7.66 -4.62
C ALA A 38 9.58 8.39 -4.67
N ALA A 39 9.50 9.62 -4.18
CA ALA A 39 8.23 10.37 -4.19
C ALA A 39 7.71 10.64 -5.62
N ASP A 40 8.60 10.64 -6.61
CA ASP A 40 8.31 10.83 -8.04
C ASP A 40 8.13 9.51 -8.81
N ASP A 41 8.11 8.38 -8.10
CA ASP A 41 8.02 7.08 -8.74
C ASP A 41 6.63 6.88 -9.39
N PRO A 42 6.55 6.32 -10.61
CA PRO A 42 5.29 6.07 -11.31
C PRO A 42 4.32 5.18 -10.51
N ILE A 43 4.80 4.43 -9.51
CA ILE A 43 3.95 3.67 -8.60
C ILE A 43 3.02 4.58 -7.75
N TRP A 44 3.31 5.88 -7.63
CA TRP A 44 2.42 6.85 -6.97
C TRP A 44 1.44 7.52 -7.94
N GLU A 45 1.57 7.32 -9.25
CA GLU A 45 0.69 7.95 -10.22
C GLU A 45 -0.77 7.52 -10.00
N PRO A 46 -1.74 8.44 -10.13
CA PRO A 46 -3.15 8.11 -10.03
C PRO A 46 -3.56 7.10 -11.10
N ILE A 47 -4.33 6.09 -10.70
CA ILE A 47 -4.84 5.07 -11.61
C ILE A 47 -6.25 5.49 -12.03
N ASN A 48 -6.45 5.78 -13.31
CA ASN A 48 -7.71 6.35 -13.84
C ASN A 48 -8.21 7.57 -13.05
N GLY A 49 -7.29 8.43 -12.63
CA GLY A 49 -7.61 9.62 -11.83
C GLY A 49 -7.80 9.37 -10.33
N VAL A 50 -7.69 8.12 -9.85
CA VAL A 50 -7.77 7.79 -8.42
C VAL A 50 -6.36 7.72 -7.83
N SER A 51 -5.97 8.75 -7.09
CA SER A 51 -4.73 8.79 -6.32
C SER A 51 -4.78 7.85 -5.10
N LEU A 52 -3.63 7.53 -4.52
CA LEU A 52 -3.56 6.72 -3.30
C LEU A 52 -4.37 7.32 -2.14
N GLN A 53 -4.40 8.65 -2.07
CA GLN A 53 -5.10 9.41 -1.04
C GLN A 53 -6.63 9.33 -1.21
N ASP A 54 -7.09 9.39 -2.45
CA ASP A 54 -8.49 9.16 -2.84
C ASP A 54 -8.91 7.72 -2.55
N TYR A 55 -8.08 6.75 -2.91
CA TYR A 55 -8.30 5.34 -2.59
C TYR A 55 -8.36 5.10 -1.06
N ALA A 56 -7.44 5.68 -0.28
CA ALA A 56 -7.46 5.59 1.18
C ALA A 56 -8.68 6.26 1.80
N SER A 57 -9.14 7.37 1.22
CA SER A 57 -10.36 8.05 1.66
C SER A 57 -11.62 7.23 1.37
N LEU A 58 -11.67 6.57 0.20
CA LEU A 58 -12.72 5.63 -0.15
C LEU A 58 -12.71 4.41 0.78
N ALA A 59 -11.54 3.83 1.05
CA ALA A 59 -11.40 2.69 1.96
C ALA A 59 -11.79 3.05 3.41
N ARG A 60 -11.48 4.27 3.88
CA ARG A 60 -11.95 4.77 5.18
C ARG A 60 -13.47 4.90 5.24
N ASP A 61 -14.09 5.45 4.19
CA ASP A 61 -15.55 5.57 4.09
C ASP A 61 -16.22 4.19 4.09
N ALA A 62 -15.66 3.27 3.30
CA ALA A 62 -16.10 1.88 3.24
C ALA A 62 -16.01 1.20 4.62
N GLN A 63 -14.87 1.32 5.30
CA GLN A 63 -14.68 0.77 6.66
C GLN A 63 -15.66 1.40 7.67
N ALA A 64 -15.88 2.71 7.61
CA ALA A 64 -16.84 3.40 8.48
C ALA A 64 -18.29 2.93 8.26
N ARG A 65 -18.63 2.52 7.02
CA ARG A 65 -19.93 1.95 6.67
C ARG A 65 -20.00 0.42 6.80
N GLY A 66 -18.93 -0.24 7.22
CA GLY A 66 -18.85 -1.70 7.31
C GLY A 66 -18.80 -2.41 5.95
N VAL A 67 -18.45 -1.67 4.89
CA VAL A 67 -18.27 -2.19 3.54
C VAL A 67 -16.84 -2.71 3.38
N THR A 68 -16.70 -4.01 3.16
CA THR A 68 -15.40 -4.68 2.95
C THR A 68 -15.27 -5.31 1.57
N ASP A 69 -16.34 -5.29 0.78
CA ASP A 69 -16.40 -5.93 -0.53
C ASP A 69 -16.13 -4.93 -1.66
N GLU A 70 -15.54 -5.43 -2.75
CA GLU A 70 -15.23 -4.64 -3.94
C GLU A 70 -16.48 -3.94 -4.50
N ALA A 71 -17.60 -4.67 -4.61
CA ALA A 71 -18.86 -4.12 -5.12
C ALA A 71 -19.38 -2.95 -4.27
N GLY A 72 -19.20 -3.02 -2.96
CA GLY A 72 -19.60 -1.94 -2.07
C GLY A 72 -18.67 -0.73 -2.18
N MET A 73 -17.35 -0.93 -2.33
CA MET A 73 -16.42 0.18 -2.60
C MET A 73 -16.72 0.87 -3.94
N ILE A 74 -17.06 0.10 -4.97
CA ILE A 74 -17.47 0.64 -6.28
C ILE A 74 -18.77 1.43 -6.16
N ALA A 75 -19.74 0.96 -5.38
CA ALA A 75 -20.98 1.69 -5.12
C ALA A 75 -20.69 3.03 -4.42
N LEU A 76 -19.83 3.05 -3.40
CA LEU A 76 -19.41 4.27 -2.70
C LEU A 76 -18.66 5.25 -3.61
N ALA A 77 -17.81 4.75 -4.49
CA ALA A 77 -17.14 5.57 -5.49
C ALA A 77 -18.13 6.15 -6.51
N SER A 78 -19.13 5.36 -6.91
CA SER A 78 -20.21 5.82 -7.79
C SER A 78 -21.05 6.92 -7.13
N GLU A 79 -21.29 6.85 -5.81
CA GLU A 79 -21.94 7.94 -5.06
C GLU A 79 -21.13 9.25 -5.10
N ARG A 80 -19.80 9.17 -5.25
CA ARG A 80 -18.89 10.31 -5.40
C ARG A 80 -18.80 10.82 -6.84
N GLY A 81 -19.50 10.17 -7.78
CA GLY A 81 -19.46 10.49 -9.21
C GLY A 81 -18.29 9.85 -9.98
N TRP A 82 -17.58 8.89 -9.37
CA TRP A 82 -16.55 8.14 -10.09
C TRP A 82 -17.17 7.07 -10.96
N ASN A 83 -16.55 6.80 -12.10
CA ASN A 83 -17.00 5.73 -12.97
C ASN A 83 -16.69 4.37 -12.31
N PRO A 84 -17.64 3.44 -12.21
CA PRO A 84 -17.43 2.13 -11.58
C PRO A 84 -16.33 1.31 -12.26
N ALA A 85 -16.19 1.39 -13.58
CA ALA A 85 -15.14 0.66 -14.31
C ALA A 85 -13.74 1.20 -13.98
N ASP A 86 -13.59 2.54 -13.97
CA ASP A 86 -12.35 3.21 -13.61
C ASP A 86 -11.98 2.97 -12.15
N THR A 87 -12.98 2.99 -11.26
CA THR A 87 -12.83 2.68 -9.85
C THR A 87 -12.32 1.25 -9.68
N LYS A 88 -12.94 0.27 -10.33
CA LYS A 88 -12.48 -1.13 -10.24
C LYS A 88 -11.04 -1.28 -10.67
N ALA A 89 -10.66 -0.69 -11.81
CA ALA A 89 -9.29 -0.72 -12.30
C ALA A 89 -8.31 -0.01 -11.34
N ALA A 90 -8.74 1.06 -10.67
CA ALA A 90 -7.95 1.71 -9.63
C ALA A 90 -7.78 0.84 -8.38
N LEU A 91 -8.85 0.19 -7.90
CA LEU A 91 -8.80 -0.74 -6.77
C LEU A 91 -7.81 -1.86 -7.04
N ASP A 92 -7.93 -2.52 -8.20
CA ASP A 92 -7.08 -3.62 -8.62
C ASP A 92 -5.62 -3.17 -8.77
N GLY A 93 -5.40 -2.04 -9.45
CA GLY A 93 -4.06 -1.48 -9.64
C GLY A 93 -3.37 -1.06 -8.34
N TRP A 94 -4.09 -0.46 -7.37
CA TRP A 94 -3.52 -0.13 -6.06
C TRP A 94 -3.21 -1.38 -5.24
N VAL A 95 -4.05 -2.42 -5.31
CA VAL A 95 -3.79 -3.72 -4.67
C VAL A 95 -2.55 -4.38 -5.27
N GLN A 96 -2.40 -4.37 -6.60
CA GLN A 96 -1.22 -4.89 -7.27
C GLN A 96 0.05 -4.14 -6.81
N ARG A 97 0.02 -2.81 -6.83
CA ARG A 97 1.15 -1.96 -6.39
C ARG A 97 1.51 -2.17 -4.92
N MET A 98 0.54 -2.44 -4.05
CA MET A 98 0.80 -2.81 -2.65
C MET A 98 1.46 -4.19 -2.52
N GLY A 99 1.17 -5.12 -3.42
CA GLY A 99 1.85 -6.42 -3.52
C GLY A 99 3.27 -6.30 -4.06
N GLU A 100 3.50 -5.39 -5.00
CA GLU A 100 4.81 -5.12 -5.59
C GLU A 100 5.70 -4.28 -4.66
N SER A 101 5.12 -3.41 -3.83
CA SER A 101 5.85 -2.52 -2.94
C SER A 101 5.23 -2.38 -1.55
N MET A 102 6.00 -2.81 -0.55
CA MET A 102 5.70 -2.60 0.86
C MET A 102 5.58 -1.12 1.24
N ALA A 103 6.25 -0.21 0.52
CA ALA A 103 6.18 1.22 0.80
C ALA A 103 4.78 1.80 0.48
N VAL A 104 4.15 1.35 -0.60
CA VAL A 104 2.77 1.75 -0.96
C VAL A 104 1.81 1.29 0.13
N GLY A 105 1.94 0.04 0.60
CA GLY A 105 1.14 -0.49 1.69
C GLY A 105 1.36 0.20 3.04
N GLN A 106 2.56 0.73 3.30
CA GLN A 106 2.83 1.54 4.49
C GLN A 106 2.22 2.94 4.37
N GLN A 107 2.36 3.58 3.22
CA GLN A 107 1.76 4.90 2.96
C GLN A 107 0.22 4.83 3.03
N PHE A 108 -0.38 3.79 2.46
CA PHE A 108 -1.81 3.54 2.57
C PHE A 108 -2.27 3.44 4.02
N ARG A 109 -1.59 2.63 4.85
CA ARG A 109 -1.89 2.50 6.29
C ARG A 109 -1.77 3.83 7.04
N LYS A 110 -0.72 4.60 6.75
CA LYS A 110 -0.54 5.95 7.33
C LYS A 110 -1.70 6.87 6.96
N LEU A 111 -2.19 6.79 5.73
CA LEU A 111 -3.36 7.54 5.26
C LEU A 111 -4.67 7.03 5.88
N LEU A 112 -4.76 5.78 6.34
CA LEU A 112 -5.89 5.27 7.11
C LEU A 112 -5.85 5.70 8.59
N GLY A 113 -4.70 6.19 9.08
CA GLY A 113 -4.51 6.63 10.47
C GLY A 113 -3.95 5.55 11.41
N TYR A 114 -3.28 4.53 10.87
CA TYR A 114 -2.55 3.50 11.64
C TYR A 114 -1.11 3.89 11.96
#